data_AF-A0A2V9L078-F1
#
_entry.id   AF-A0A2V9L078-F1
#
_cell.length_a   1.000
_cell.length_b   1.000
_cell.length_c   1.000
_cell.angle_alpha   90.00
_cell.angle_beta   90.00
_cell.angle_gamma   90.00
#
_symmetry.space_group_name_H-M   'P 1'
#
loop_
_entity.id
_entity.type
_entity.pdbx_description
1 polymer ?
#
loop_
_entity_poly.entity_id
_entity_poly.type
_entity_poly.pdbx_seq_one_letter_code
_entity_poly.pdbx_strand_id
1 'polypeptide(L)'
;MSRRRFLSDVAAGSTGAALATMPGVLAATDAGMAPAAPATMESYPIVEAGKGAALDHIKILTGEGIPEYHQEKIRGLSPGIELALSKAGDQFHREARDAHVIYGGFSREDVAAAKQLRWIQWTAAGVENILWPELVDSTIVLTNMQRIYSPVISESAIGLMLALARGFPQYTLQTRERRWQTVPGLVEISGMTLGLVGL
;
A
#
# COMPACT_ATOMS: atom_id res chain seq x y z
N MET A 1 -22.69 -45.77 -14.40
CA MET A 1 -22.80 -44.66 -15.38
C MET A 1 -21.43 -44.45 -16.02
N SER A 2 -21.34 -44.51 -17.36
CA SER A 2 -20.08 -44.60 -18.12
C SER A 2 -19.51 -43.21 -18.47
N ARG A 3 -18.19 -43.05 -18.34
CA ARG A 3 -17.39 -41.81 -18.54
C ARG A 3 -17.60 -41.07 -19.88
N ARG A 4 -18.19 -41.73 -20.89
CA ARG A 4 -18.44 -41.13 -22.22
C ARG A 4 -19.64 -40.19 -22.28
N ARG A 5 -20.54 -40.22 -21.29
CA ARG A 5 -21.76 -39.36 -21.27
C ARG A 5 -21.55 -37.99 -20.62
N PHE A 6 -20.43 -37.76 -19.93
CA PHE A 6 -20.12 -36.48 -19.27
C PHE A 6 -19.56 -35.42 -20.24
N LEU A 7 -18.90 -35.85 -21.32
CA LEU A 7 -18.23 -34.94 -22.26
C LEU A 7 -19.14 -34.45 -23.41
N SER A 8 -20.34 -35.02 -23.57
CA SER A 8 -21.31 -34.56 -24.58
C SER A 8 -22.15 -33.36 -24.13
N ASP A 9 -22.33 -33.19 -22.81
CA ASP A 9 -23.32 -32.25 -22.28
C ASP A 9 -22.72 -30.87 -21.94
N VAL A 10 -21.39 -30.69 -22.06
CA VAL A 10 -20.71 -29.40 -21.81
C VAL A 10 -20.65 -28.52 -23.08
N ALA A 11 -20.93 -29.06 -24.26
CA ALA A 11 -20.79 -28.35 -25.53
C ALA A 11 -22.11 -27.76 -26.10
N ALA A 12 -23.23 -27.82 -25.38
CA ALA A 12 -24.51 -27.33 -25.89
C ALA A 12 -25.36 -26.60 -24.82
N GLY A 13 -25.48 -25.27 -25.00
CA GLY A 13 -26.47 -24.42 -24.33
C GLY A 13 -25.91 -23.61 -23.16
N SER A 14 -26.11 -22.30 -23.04
CA SER A 14 -26.95 -21.38 -23.80
C SER A 14 -26.52 -19.95 -23.48
N THR A 15 -26.29 -19.18 -24.54
CA THR A 15 -26.48 -17.74 -24.60
C THR A 15 -27.85 -17.39 -24.03
N GLY A 16 -27.90 -16.54 -23.02
CA GLY A 16 -29.14 -16.10 -22.39
C GLY A 16 -28.95 -14.77 -21.69
N ALA A 17 -29.17 -13.69 -22.45
CA ALA A 17 -29.26 -12.34 -21.94
C ALA A 17 -30.36 -12.25 -20.87
N ALA A 18 -30.03 -11.64 -19.73
CA ALA A 18 -31.01 -11.10 -18.81
C ALA A 18 -30.56 -9.71 -18.38
N LEU A 19 -31.08 -8.70 -19.08
CA LEU A 19 -31.14 -7.31 -18.64
C LEU A 19 -32.01 -7.27 -17.39
N ALA A 20 -31.41 -6.98 -16.23
CA ALA A 20 -32.14 -6.65 -15.02
C ALA A 20 -31.95 -5.16 -14.74
N THR A 21 -33.03 -4.41 -14.94
CA THR A 21 -33.21 -2.99 -14.63
C THR A 21 -33.10 -2.73 -13.13
N MET A 22 -32.26 -1.76 -12.76
CA MET A 22 -32.15 -1.18 -11.41
C MET A 22 -33.35 -0.29 -11.08
N PRO A 23 -33.82 -0.30 -9.81
CA PRO A 23 -34.43 0.90 -9.25
C PRO A 23 -33.79 1.31 -7.92
N GLY A 24 -33.54 2.62 -7.78
CA GLY A 24 -33.56 3.32 -6.49
C GLY A 24 -32.24 3.89 -6.00
N VAL A 25 -31.86 5.07 -6.50
CA VAL A 25 -30.93 5.97 -5.81
C VAL A 25 -31.62 6.49 -4.55
N LEU A 26 -31.16 6.08 -3.38
CA LEU A 26 -31.49 6.72 -2.11
C LEU A 26 -30.45 7.81 -1.86
N ALA A 27 -30.89 9.07 -1.99
CA ALA A 27 -30.12 10.25 -1.65
C ALA A 27 -29.87 10.28 -0.13
N ALA A 28 -28.61 10.20 0.28
CA ALA A 28 -28.19 10.49 1.64
C ALA A 28 -27.94 11.99 1.77
N THR A 29 -28.65 12.60 2.71
CA THR A 29 -28.63 14.00 3.09
C THR A 29 -27.29 14.42 3.69
N ASP A 30 -26.88 15.63 3.32
CA ASP A 30 -25.68 16.35 3.70
C ASP A 30 -25.61 16.56 5.23
N ALA A 31 -24.69 15.85 5.89
CA ALA A 31 -24.36 16.06 7.29
C ALA A 31 -22.93 16.60 7.37
N GLY A 32 -22.81 17.83 7.90
CA GLY A 32 -21.63 18.68 7.95
C GLY A 32 -20.29 17.95 8.05
N MET A 33 -19.46 18.15 7.03
CA MET A 33 -18.14 17.55 6.88
C MET A 33 -17.14 18.17 7.87
N ALA A 34 -16.67 17.35 8.82
CA ALA A 34 -15.39 17.56 9.51
C ALA A 34 -14.27 17.74 8.46
N PRO A 35 -13.17 18.48 8.76
CA PRO A 35 -12.15 18.76 7.75
C PRO A 35 -11.69 17.47 7.09
N ALA A 36 -11.77 17.44 5.75
CA ALA A 36 -11.46 16.27 4.95
C ALA A 36 -10.07 15.76 5.34
N ALA A 37 -9.97 14.48 5.67
CA ALA A 37 -8.70 13.78 5.77
C ALA A 37 -7.84 14.15 4.54
N PRO A 38 -6.50 14.23 4.68
CA PRO A 38 -5.64 14.70 3.60
C PRO A 38 -5.96 13.95 2.30
N ALA A 39 -6.33 14.70 1.27
CA ALA A 39 -6.76 14.15 0.00
C ALA A 39 -5.60 13.35 -0.61
N THR A 40 -5.76 12.03 -0.66
CA THR A 40 -4.78 11.15 -1.33
C THR A 40 -4.92 11.38 -2.83
N MET A 41 -3.94 12.03 -3.44
CA MET A 41 -3.93 12.30 -4.87
C MET A 41 -3.17 11.20 -5.61
N GLU A 42 -3.80 10.57 -6.60
CA GLU A 42 -3.20 9.50 -7.41
C GLU A 42 -1.96 9.95 -8.19
N SER A 43 -1.86 11.23 -8.49
CA SER A 43 -0.71 11.79 -9.17
C SER A 43 -0.62 13.25 -8.78
N TYR A 44 0.22 13.55 -7.80
CA TYR A 44 0.98 14.78 -7.96
C TYR A 44 1.77 14.61 -9.26
N PRO A 45 1.83 15.59 -10.18
CA PRO A 45 2.99 15.62 -11.05
C PRO A 45 4.19 15.59 -10.10
N ILE A 46 4.97 14.50 -10.17
CA ILE A 46 6.07 14.23 -9.23
C ILE A 46 6.98 15.48 -9.12
N VAL A 47 7.05 16.28 -10.19
CA VAL A 47 7.52 17.67 -10.22
C VAL A 47 6.83 18.39 -11.40
N GLU A 48 6.38 19.65 -11.26
CA GLU A 48 6.36 20.56 -12.43
C GLU A 48 7.81 20.98 -12.68
N ALA A 49 8.48 20.36 -13.66
CA ALA A 49 9.88 20.63 -13.96
C ALA A 49 10.06 22.14 -14.23
N GLY A 50 10.74 22.85 -13.31
CA GLY A 50 11.11 24.26 -13.48
C GLY A 50 10.62 25.26 -12.43
N LYS A 51 9.77 24.88 -11.46
CA LYS A 51 9.33 25.82 -10.39
C LYS A 51 10.21 25.83 -9.13
N GLY A 52 11.17 24.92 -9.01
CA GLY A 52 12.18 24.93 -7.95
C GLY A 52 13.52 25.40 -8.49
N ALA A 53 14.20 26.28 -7.75
CA ALA A 53 15.62 26.56 -8.02
C ALA A 53 16.38 25.23 -8.06
N ALA A 54 17.19 25.01 -9.10
CA ALA A 54 18.07 23.85 -9.16
C ALA A 54 18.95 23.87 -7.91
N LEU A 55 18.84 22.84 -7.09
CA LEU A 55 19.74 22.67 -5.96
C LEU A 55 21.04 22.07 -6.50
N ASP A 56 22.15 22.79 -6.34
CA ASP A 56 23.49 22.28 -6.66
C ASP A 56 23.86 21.08 -5.77
N HIS A 57 23.17 20.93 -4.65
CA HIS A 57 23.40 19.90 -3.64
C HIS A 57 22.08 19.40 -3.02
N ILE A 58 21.92 18.08 -2.88
CA ILE A 58 20.77 17.44 -2.25
C ILE A 58 21.26 16.43 -1.23
N LYS A 59 20.90 16.66 0.04
CA LYS A 59 21.15 15.71 1.13
C LYS A 59 19.94 14.82 1.37
N ILE A 60 20.13 13.52 1.23
CA ILE A 60 19.15 12.47 1.51
C ILE A 60 19.55 11.79 2.82
N LEU A 61 18.70 11.93 3.83
CA LEU A 61 18.88 11.29 5.13
C LEU A 61 18.02 10.03 5.22
N THR A 62 18.62 8.91 5.63
CA THR A 62 17.90 7.67 5.89
C THR A 62 18.43 6.99 7.15
N GLY A 63 17.49 6.52 7.99
CA GLY A 63 17.79 5.63 9.11
C GLY A 63 17.56 4.16 8.77
N GLU A 64 16.91 3.89 7.64
CA GLU A 64 16.75 2.56 7.12
C GLU A 64 17.95 2.12 6.28
N GLY A 65 18.24 0.83 6.34
CA GLY A 65 19.33 0.24 5.57
C GLY A 65 18.98 0.17 4.09
N ILE A 66 19.49 1.12 3.30
CA ILE A 66 19.49 1.01 1.85
C ILE A 66 20.63 0.04 1.46
N PRO A 67 20.36 -1.05 0.72
CA PRO A 67 21.42 -1.96 0.27
C PRO A 67 22.49 -1.23 -0.54
N GLU A 68 23.77 -1.60 -0.38
CA GLU A 68 24.90 -0.87 -0.97
C GLU A 68 24.76 -0.64 -2.48
N TYR A 69 24.30 -1.66 -3.21
CA TYR A 69 24.01 -1.57 -4.64
C TYR A 69 23.08 -0.39 -5.01
N HIS A 70 22.06 -0.13 -4.19
CA HIS A 70 21.15 1.01 -4.41
C HIS A 70 21.79 2.33 -3.99
N GLN A 71 22.63 2.34 -2.95
CA GLN A 71 23.36 3.53 -2.56
C GLN A 71 24.31 4.00 -3.66
N GLU A 72 25.10 3.08 -4.23
CA GLU A 72 26.00 3.34 -5.36
C GLU A 72 25.23 3.90 -6.56
N LYS A 73 24.07 3.29 -6.87
CA LYS A 73 23.21 3.78 -7.95
C LYS A 73 22.72 5.19 -7.70
N ILE A 74 22.30 5.52 -6.48
CA ILE A 74 21.83 6.87 -6.10
C ILE A 74 22.98 7.89 -6.20
N ARG A 75 24.13 7.60 -5.60
CA ARG A 75 25.32 8.46 -5.66
C ARG A 75 25.81 8.67 -7.11
N GLY A 76 25.65 7.65 -7.95
CA GLY A 76 26.01 7.70 -9.37
C GLY A 76 25.10 8.58 -10.24
N LEU A 77 23.92 9.01 -9.76
CA LEU A 77 23.01 9.86 -10.54
C LEU A 77 23.50 11.30 -10.67
N SER A 78 24.15 11.84 -9.64
CA SER A 78 24.69 13.21 -9.65
C SER A 78 25.72 13.40 -8.53
N PRO A 79 26.83 14.11 -8.78
CA PRO A 79 27.82 14.44 -7.75
C PRO A 79 27.28 15.37 -6.65
N GLY A 80 26.15 16.04 -6.88
CA GLY A 80 25.49 16.88 -5.88
C GLY A 80 24.68 16.10 -4.84
N ILE A 81 24.51 14.77 -4.99
CA ILE A 81 23.74 13.95 -4.04
C ILE A 81 24.64 13.48 -2.89
N GLU A 82 24.31 13.91 -1.69
CA GLU A 82 24.85 13.37 -0.44
C GLU A 82 23.86 12.37 0.14
N LEU A 83 24.31 11.14 0.37
CA LEU A 83 23.52 10.11 1.04
C LEU A 83 24.06 9.91 2.46
N ALA A 84 23.29 10.37 3.43
CA ALA A 84 23.60 10.29 4.85
C ALA A 84 22.85 9.11 5.49
N LEU A 85 23.61 8.13 5.97
CA LEU A 85 23.09 6.92 6.63
C LEU A 85 23.30 7.04 8.14
N SER A 86 22.22 7.29 8.88
CA SER A 86 22.30 7.51 10.32
C SER A 86 21.17 6.80 11.02
N LYS A 87 21.49 5.89 11.94
CA LYS A 87 20.44 5.22 12.72
C LYS A 87 19.68 6.24 13.57
N ALA A 88 18.42 5.94 13.88
CA ALA A 88 17.61 6.75 14.77
C ALA A 88 18.35 7.08 16.07
N GLY A 89 18.29 8.35 16.47
CA GLY A 89 18.97 8.89 17.64
C GLY A 89 19.63 10.25 17.36
N ASP A 90 20.46 10.72 18.30
CA ASP A 90 21.03 12.07 18.27
C ASP A 90 21.77 12.43 16.98
N GLN A 91 22.39 11.45 16.32
CA GLN A 91 23.09 11.68 15.07
C GLN A 91 22.11 11.96 13.92
N PHE A 92 21.02 11.20 13.83
CA PHE A 92 19.96 11.46 12.85
C PHE A 92 19.34 12.85 13.05
N HIS A 93 19.04 13.22 14.30
CA HIS A 93 18.50 14.55 14.64
C HIS A 93 19.44 15.70 14.24
N ARG A 94 20.75 15.49 14.34
CA ARG A 94 21.75 16.48 13.89
C ARG A 94 21.78 16.58 12.37
N GLU A 95 21.81 15.45 11.68
CA GLU A 95 21.87 15.38 10.21
C GLU A 95 20.56 15.79 9.54
N ALA A 96 19.43 15.76 10.26
CA ALA A 96 18.14 16.22 9.75
C ALA A 96 18.12 17.73 9.48
N ARG A 97 18.91 18.54 10.21
CA ARG A 97 18.86 20.01 10.17
C ARG A 97 19.06 20.60 8.77
N ASP A 98 19.93 19.98 7.98
CA ASP A 98 20.30 20.34 6.61
C ASP A 98 19.82 19.30 5.57
N ALA A 99 18.98 18.35 5.98
CA ALA A 99 18.40 17.37 5.07
C ALA A 99 17.38 18.03 4.13
N HIS A 100 17.45 17.65 2.86
CA HIS A 100 16.49 18.05 1.83
C HIS A 100 15.41 16.99 1.64
N VAL A 101 15.80 15.73 1.83
CA VAL A 101 14.97 14.54 1.70
C VAL A 101 15.16 13.66 2.92
N ILE A 102 14.07 13.14 3.46
CA ILE A 102 14.10 12.04 4.43
C ILE A 102 13.49 10.80 3.77
N TYR A 103 14.19 9.67 3.87
CA TYR A 103 13.70 8.37 3.44
C TYR A 103 13.55 7.45 4.66
N GLY A 104 12.33 6.99 4.92
CA GLY A 104 11.99 6.10 6.03
C GLY A 104 11.54 6.83 7.30
N GLY A 105 11.94 6.30 8.46
CA GLY A 105 11.60 6.77 9.80
C GLY A 105 12.01 8.21 10.10
N PHE A 106 11.11 8.99 10.74
CA PHE A 106 11.40 10.33 11.26
C PHE A 106 10.56 10.64 12.51
N SER A 107 11.01 11.61 13.29
CA SER A 107 10.28 12.19 14.41
C SER A 107 9.75 13.60 14.08
N ARG A 108 8.87 14.13 14.94
CA ARG A 108 8.43 15.53 14.84
C ARG A 108 9.59 16.51 14.99
N GLU A 109 10.56 16.19 15.84
CA GLU A 109 11.73 17.01 16.09
C GLU A 109 12.62 17.10 14.84
N ASP A 110 12.77 16.00 14.09
CA ASP A 110 13.49 15.99 12.83
C ASP A 110 12.88 16.96 11.83
N VAL A 111 11.57 16.87 11.62
CA VAL A 111 10.84 17.74 10.70
C VAL A 111 10.92 19.20 11.14
N ALA A 112 10.81 19.48 12.44
CA ALA A 112 10.90 20.84 12.97
C ALA A 112 12.31 21.44 12.81
N ALA A 113 13.36 20.61 12.93
CA ALA A 113 14.76 21.01 12.80
C ALA A 113 15.19 21.17 11.33
N ALA A 114 14.63 20.39 10.42
CA ALA A 114 15.00 20.32 9.01
C ALA A 114 14.46 21.51 8.19
N LYS A 115 15.18 22.63 8.19
CA LYS A 115 14.72 23.88 7.54
C LYS A 115 14.72 23.83 6.01
N GLN A 116 15.42 22.86 5.43
CA GLN A 116 15.54 22.68 3.98
C GLN A 116 14.74 21.48 3.46
N LEU A 117 13.98 20.82 4.34
CA LEU A 117 13.21 19.62 4.01
C LEU A 117 12.12 19.98 2.99
N ARG A 118 12.15 19.27 1.85
CA ARG A 118 11.17 19.43 0.77
C ARG A 118 10.38 18.15 0.52
N TRP A 119 10.96 16.99 0.83
CA TRP A 119 10.35 15.70 0.52
C TRP A 119 10.62 14.67 1.62
N ILE A 120 9.57 13.93 1.98
CA ILE A 120 9.64 12.75 2.82
C ILE A 120 9.09 11.57 2.01
N GLN A 121 9.89 10.51 1.88
CA GLN A 121 9.44 9.20 1.41
C GLN A 121 9.23 8.27 2.59
N TRP A 122 7.97 7.99 2.91
CA TRP A 122 7.59 7.01 3.91
C TRP A 122 7.64 5.59 3.35
N THR A 123 8.17 4.65 4.13
CA THR A 123 8.43 3.26 3.72
C THR A 123 7.29 2.30 4.03
N ALA A 124 6.10 2.80 4.40
CA ALA A 124 4.90 2.00 4.59
C ALA A 124 3.73 2.46 3.71
N ALA A 125 2.66 1.65 3.67
CA ALA A 125 1.42 2.00 3.00
C ALA A 125 0.59 3.01 3.82
N GLY A 126 0.42 2.74 5.11
CA GLY A 126 -0.32 3.59 6.04
C GLY A 126 0.48 4.82 6.48
N VAL A 127 -0.22 5.94 6.67
CA VAL A 127 0.36 7.23 7.09
C VAL A 127 -0.32 7.80 8.34
N GLU A 128 -1.38 7.16 8.82
CA GLU A 128 -2.19 7.59 9.96
C GLU A 128 -1.39 7.86 11.24
N ASN A 129 -0.29 7.13 11.45
CA ASN A 129 0.54 7.25 12.65
C ASN A 129 1.66 8.30 12.52
N ILE A 130 1.83 8.89 11.33
CA ILE A 130 2.91 9.86 11.04
C ILE A 130 2.37 11.24 10.63
N LEU A 131 1.04 11.40 10.59
CA LEU A 131 0.41 12.66 10.21
C LEU A 131 0.00 13.46 11.43
N TRP A 132 0.22 14.78 11.34
CA TRP A 132 -0.21 15.75 12.33
C TRP A 132 -0.45 17.12 11.67
N PRO A 133 -1.24 18.02 12.28
CA PRO A 133 -1.69 19.24 11.64
C PRO A 133 -0.56 20.06 11.01
N GLU A 134 0.54 20.27 11.75
CA GLU A 134 1.67 21.06 11.27
C GLU A 134 2.41 20.43 10.08
N LEU A 135 2.41 19.10 9.94
CA LEU A 135 2.98 18.43 8.77
C LEU A 135 2.01 18.48 7.59
N VAL A 136 0.71 18.33 7.84
CA VAL A 136 -0.35 18.41 6.81
C VAL A 136 -0.41 19.80 6.20
N ASP A 137 -0.26 20.85 7.01
CA ASP A 137 -0.28 22.25 6.57
C ASP A 137 1.07 22.73 6.00
N SER A 138 2.09 21.87 6.00
CA SER A 138 3.42 22.21 5.49
C SER A 138 3.50 22.16 3.97
N THR A 139 4.52 22.79 3.40
CA THR A 139 4.85 22.66 1.96
C THR A 139 5.68 21.41 1.66
N ILE A 140 5.89 20.54 2.64
CA ILE A 140 6.70 19.32 2.47
C ILE A 140 5.88 18.30 1.70
N VAL A 141 6.44 17.77 0.62
CA VAL A 141 5.83 16.66 -0.10
C VAL A 141 6.03 15.39 0.73
N LEU A 142 4.94 14.68 1.04
CA LEU A 142 4.99 13.36 1.68
C LEU A 142 4.48 12.31 0.69
N THR A 143 5.31 11.30 0.43
CA THR A 143 4.94 10.12 -0.37
C THR A 143 4.99 8.87 0.49
N ASN A 144 4.23 7.84 0.12
CA ASN A 144 4.18 6.55 0.79
C ASN A 144 4.46 5.41 -0.22
N MET A 145 4.37 4.16 0.22
CA MET A 145 4.61 2.98 -0.62
C MET A 145 3.33 2.18 -0.92
N GLN A 146 2.14 2.77 -0.78
CA GLN A 146 0.86 2.05 -0.83
C GLN A 146 0.67 1.14 -2.07
N ARG A 147 1.17 1.56 -3.25
CA ARG A 147 1.01 0.78 -4.48
C ARG A 147 1.89 -0.46 -4.53
N ILE A 148 3.08 -0.43 -3.92
CA ILE A 148 4.02 -1.56 -3.95
C ILE A 148 3.42 -2.76 -3.20
N TYR A 149 2.64 -2.50 -2.15
CA TYR A 149 2.00 -3.54 -1.35
C TYR A 149 0.69 -4.08 -1.95
N SER A 150 0.08 -3.37 -2.91
CA SER A 150 -1.26 -3.70 -3.42
C SER A 150 -1.38 -5.11 -3.99
N PRO A 151 -0.47 -5.60 -4.87
CA PRO A 151 -0.56 -6.97 -5.39
C PRO A 151 -0.44 -8.02 -4.29
N VAL A 152 0.55 -7.90 -3.41
CA VAL A 152 0.82 -8.89 -2.34
C VAL A 152 -0.36 -8.97 -1.36
N ILE A 153 -0.95 -7.83 -1.01
CA ILE A 153 -2.13 -7.79 -0.13
C ILE A 153 -3.34 -8.44 -0.83
N SER A 154 -3.56 -8.14 -2.10
CA SER A 154 -4.69 -8.69 -2.88
C SER A 154 -4.57 -10.21 -3.03
N GLU A 155 -3.38 -10.70 -3.36
CA GLU A 155 -3.09 -12.14 -3.43
C GLU A 155 -3.28 -12.83 -2.09
N SER A 156 -2.81 -12.21 -1.00
CA SER A 156 -2.98 -12.71 0.36
C SER A 156 -4.46 -12.77 0.75
N ALA A 157 -5.26 -11.75 0.41
CA ALA A 157 -6.68 -11.72 0.69
C ALA A 157 -7.44 -12.86 -0.03
N ILE A 158 -7.13 -13.09 -1.31
CA ILE A 158 -7.69 -14.21 -2.08
C ILE A 158 -7.26 -15.56 -1.46
N GLY A 159 -5.98 -15.70 -1.12
CA GLY A 159 -5.45 -16.90 -0.48
C GLY A 159 -6.14 -17.22 0.85
N LEU A 160 -6.33 -16.21 1.71
CA LEU A 160 -7.02 -16.34 2.99
C LEU A 160 -8.50 -16.68 2.81
N MET A 161 -9.18 -16.04 1.85
CA MET A 161 -10.57 -16.36 1.52
C MET A 161 -10.72 -17.84 1.11
N LEU A 162 -9.85 -18.33 0.24
CA LEU A 162 -9.85 -19.75 -0.18
C LEU A 162 -9.48 -20.68 0.99
N ALA A 163 -8.48 -20.32 1.79
CA ALA A 163 -8.07 -21.10 2.95
C ALA A 163 -9.20 -21.26 3.96
N LEU A 164 -9.99 -20.21 4.17
CA LEU A 164 -11.18 -20.24 5.02
C LEU A 164 -12.29 -21.09 4.41
N ALA A 165 -12.65 -20.85 3.15
CA ALA A 165 -13.76 -21.55 2.48
C ALA A 165 -13.51 -23.07 2.35
N ARG A 166 -12.24 -23.48 2.17
CA ARG A 166 -11.84 -24.87 1.94
C ARG A 166 -11.23 -25.56 3.16
N GLY A 167 -11.09 -24.85 4.28
CA GLY A 167 -10.60 -25.40 5.54
C GLY A 167 -9.14 -25.86 5.50
N PHE A 168 -8.30 -25.17 4.72
CA PHE A 168 -6.88 -25.56 4.59
C PHE A 168 -6.16 -25.60 5.93
N PRO A 169 -6.27 -24.60 6.83
CA PRO A 169 -5.60 -24.66 8.13
C PRO A 169 -6.00 -25.90 8.95
N GLN A 170 -7.28 -26.26 8.95
CA GLN A 170 -7.83 -27.41 9.67
C GLN A 170 -7.30 -28.72 9.09
N TYR A 171 -7.30 -28.87 7.76
CA TYR A 171 -6.74 -30.06 7.12
C TYR A 171 -5.22 -30.17 7.29
N THR A 172 -4.50 -29.05 7.31
CA THR A 172 -3.06 -29.03 7.61
C THR A 172 -2.78 -29.55 9.02
N LEU A 173 -3.53 -29.08 10.02
CA LEU A 173 -3.38 -29.56 11.41
C LEU A 173 -3.72 -31.05 11.53
N GLN A 174 -4.84 -31.48 10.96
CA GLN A 174 -5.24 -32.89 10.95
C GLN A 174 -4.18 -33.79 10.30
N THR A 175 -3.62 -33.37 9.16
CA THR A 175 -2.56 -34.13 8.48
C THR A 175 -1.32 -34.27 9.36
N ARG A 176 -0.90 -33.20 10.06
CA ARG A 176 0.24 -33.25 11.01
C ARG A 176 -0.02 -34.23 12.15
N GLU A 177 -1.27 -34.33 12.60
CA GLU A 177 -1.70 -35.24 13.66
C GLU A 177 -2.07 -36.65 13.16
N ARG A 178 -1.89 -36.92 11.85
CA ARG A 178 -2.30 -38.18 11.21
C ARG A 178 -3.79 -38.50 11.42
N ARG A 179 -4.63 -37.47 11.40
CA ARG A 179 -6.09 -37.58 11.41
C ARG A 179 -6.62 -37.22 10.01
N TRP A 180 -7.63 -37.95 9.56
CA TRP A 180 -8.31 -37.70 8.27
C TRP A 180 -9.81 -37.70 8.47
N GLN A 181 -10.31 -36.66 9.14
CA GLN A 181 -11.74 -36.43 9.35
C GLN A 181 -12.22 -35.31 8.43
N THR A 182 -13.46 -35.44 7.97
CA THR A 182 -14.11 -34.39 7.18
C THR A 182 -14.29 -33.15 8.04
N VAL A 183 -13.87 -31.99 7.53
CA VAL A 183 -14.14 -30.70 8.19
C VAL A 183 -15.55 -30.24 7.77
N PRO A 184 -16.49 -30.07 8.72
CA PRO A 184 -17.83 -29.61 8.41
C PRO A 184 -17.87 -28.10 8.11
N GLY A 185 -18.95 -27.64 7.47
CA GLY A 185 -19.20 -26.20 7.28
C GLY A 185 -18.37 -25.52 6.20
N LEU A 186 -17.66 -26.29 5.36
CA LEU A 186 -16.92 -25.75 4.21
C LEU A 186 -17.86 -25.38 3.08
N VAL A 187 -17.51 -24.31 2.35
CA VAL A 187 -18.32 -23.78 1.25
C VAL A 187 -17.51 -23.69 -0.04
N GLU A 188 -18.22 -23.71 -1.17
CA GLU A 188 -17.66 -23.33 -2.46
C GLU A 188 -17.96 -21.84 -2.67
N ILE A 189 -16.96 -21.06 -3.09
CA ILE A 189 -17.11 -19.61 -3.31
C ILE A 189 -17.70 -19.26 -4.68
N SER A 190 -17.84 -20.24 -5.57
CA SER A 190 -18.44 -20.07 -6.90
C SER A 190 -19.89 -19.60 -6.76
N GLY A 191 -20.24 -18.51 -7.44
CA GLY A 191 -21.57 -17.92 -7.38
C GLY A 191 -21.87 -17.12 -6.10
N MET A 192 -20.92 -16.99 -5.17
CA MET A 192 -21.09 -16.13 -3.99
C MET A 192 -20.85 -14.65 -4.35
N THR A 193 -21.39 -13.75 -3.52
CA THR A 193 -21.14 -12.31 -3.62
C THR A 193 -19.95 -11.92 -2.74
N LEU A 194 -18.95 -11.26 -3.33
CA LEU A 194 -17.80 -10.71 -2.61
C LEU A 194 -18.05 -9.22 -2.29
N GLY A 195 -18.13 -8.90 -1.00
CA GLY A 195 -18.15 -7.51 -0.54
C GLY A 195 -16.73 -6.96 -0.36
N LEU A 196 -16.46 -5.80 -0.95
CA LEU A 196 -15.21 -5.04 -0.75
C LEU A 196 -15.52 -3.78 0.05
N VAL A 197 -14.72 -3.48 1.07
CA VAL A 197 -14.86 -2.28 1.91
C VAL A 197 -13.57 -1.47 1.78
N GLY A 198 -13.69 -0.24 1.27
CA GLY A 198 -12.56 0.59 0.84
C GLY A 198 -12.21 0.32 -0.62
N LEU A 199 -12.47 1.32 -1.48
CA LEU A 199 -12.27 1.31 -2.93
C LEU A 199 -11.45 2.53 -3.34
#